data_AF-A0A3Q0J2K5-F1
#
_entry.id   AF-A0A3Q0J2K5-F1
#
_cell.length_a   1.000
_cell.length_b   1.000
_cell.length_c   1.000
_cell.angle_alpha   90.00
_cell.angle_beta   90.00
_cell.angle_gamma   90.00
#
_symmetry.space_group_name_H-M   'P 1'
#
loop_
_entity.id
_entity.type
_entity.pdbx_description
1 polymer ?
#
loop_
_entity_poly.entity_id
_entity_poly.type
_entity_poly.pdbx_seq_one_letter_code
_entity_poly.pdbx_strand_id
1 'polypeptide(L)'
;MLPYILLQQLNEDFLAQACKIKYWFSIYLEAWKRYSSELAYKWGTLDQRHELLMEPRPLYSGNLVVSPVTGRLEPTYPSWKRHVFRYFVSVPIIALCLLVVLSVMIASLKVQDWWDKYIQNGGYYFWLSYVPKVLLAVIITLLDEAYYKVALWLNDMVSIRQLIFFPLLHRILLARSGKT
;
A
#
# COMPACT_ATOMS: atom_id res chain seq x y z
N MET A 1 46.74 -11.31 5.94
CA MET A 1 46.53 -10.04 6.67
C MET A 1 45.86 -8.97 5.79
N LEU A 2 46.36 -8.71 4.58
CA LEU A 2 45.74 -7.78 3.60
C LEU A 2 44.24 -8.04 3.25
N PRO A 3 43.76 -9.27 3.02
CA PRO A 3 42.35 -9.49 2.67
C PRO A 3 41.38 -9.19 3.83
N TYR A 4 41.83 -9.36 5.08
CA TYR A 4 41.02 -9.06 6.26
C TYR A 4 40.83 -7.56 6.46
N ILE A 5 41.89 -6.77 6.24
CA ILE A 5 41.84 -5.31 6.36
C ILE A 5 40.93 -4.70 5.29
N LEU A 6 40.97 -5.22 4.05
CA LEU A 6 40.08 -4.77 2.99
C LEU A 6 38.60 -5.13 3.25
N LEU A 7 38.32 -6.33 3.77
CA LEU A 7 36.96 -6.71 4.17
C LEU A 7 36.44 -5.87 5.34
N GLN A 8 37.30 -5.56 6.31
CA GLN A 8 36.97 -4.68 7.42
C GLN A 8 36.62 -3.26 6.92
N GLN A 9 37.47 -2.69 6.06
CA GLN A 9 37.27 -1.36 5.49
C GLN A 9 35.97 -1.29 4.67
N LEU A 10 35.74 -2.30 3.84
CA LEU A 10 34.54 -2.39 3.01
C LEU A 10 33.26 -2.44 3.88
N ASN A 11 33.28 -3.17 5.00
CA ASN A 11 32.15 -3.25 5.92
C ASN A 11 31.86 -1.90 6.59
N GLU A 12 32.90 -1.17 7.03
CA GLU A 12 32.76 0.17 7.59
C GLU A 12 32.18 1.17 6.58
N ASP A 13 32.63 1.11 5.32
CA ASP A 13 32.11 1.95 4.24
C ASP A 13 30.62 1.68 3.95
N PHE A 14 30.21 0.41 3.98
CA PHE A 14 28.79 0.02 3.85
C PHE A 14 27.95 0.51 5.03
N LEU A 15 28.44 0.34 6.27
CA LEU A 15 27.75 0.81 7.47
C LEU A 15 27.62 2.35 7.49
N ALA A 16 28.66 3.07 7.08
CA ALA A 16 28.64 4.52 6.97
C ALA A 16 27.59 5.00 5.96
N GLN A 17 27.46 4.35 4.80
CA GLN A 17 26.43 4.65 3.82
C GLN A 17 25.02 4.35 4.36
N ALA A 18 24.84 3.19 5.00
CA ALA A 18 23.55 2.81 5.58
C ALA A 18 23.09 3.82 6.66
N CYS A 19 24.01 4.25 7.53
CA CYS A 19 23.73 5.27 8.55
C CYS A 19 23.32 6.62 7.95
N LYS A 20 24.01 7.07 6.87
CA LYS A 20 23.66 8.31 6.16
C LYS A 20 22.25 8.25 5.58
N ILE A 21 21.90 7.14 4.92
CA ILE A 21 20.57 6.94 4.33
C ILE A 21 19.50 6.91 5.43
N LYS A 22 19.73 6.15 6.51
CA LYS A 22 18.81 6.07 7.64
C LYS A 22 18.55 7.45 8.26
N TYR A 23 19.61 8.22 8.49
CA TYR A 23 19.52 9.55 9.06
C TYR A 23 18.75 10.51 8.15
N TRP A 24 19.09 10.55 6.87
CA TRP A 24 18.39 11.38 5.88
C TRP A 24 16.90 11.04 5.78
N PHE A 25 16.58 9.74 5.70
CA PHE A 25 15.19 9.28 5.62
C PHE A 25 14.37 9.66 6.86
N SER A 26 14.97 9.55 8.06
CA SER A 26 14.32 9.98 9.31
C SER A 26 13.98 11.47 9.30
N ILE A 27 14.95 12.32 8.90
CA ILE A 27 14.73 13.77 8.81
C ILE A 27 13.66 14.09 7.77
N TYR A 28 13.72 13.45 6.60
CA TYR A 28 12.75 13.67 5.54
C TYR A 28 11.34 13.32 5.99
N LEU A 29 11.15 12.17 6.64
CA LEU A 29 9.85 11.76 7.18
C LEU A 29 9.35 12.71 8.27
N GLU A 30 10.22 13.18 9.16
CA GLU A 30 9.84 14.15 10.19
C GLU A 30 9.46 15.51 9.58
N ALA A 31 10.23 16.00 8.63
CA ALA A 31 9.94 17.24 7.91
C ALA A 31 8.62 17.13 7.13
N TRP A 32 8.38 16.00 6.47
CA TRP A 32 7.13 15.74 5.77
C TRP A 32 5.92 15.70 6.71
N LYS A 33 6.05 15.09 7.90
CA LYS A 33 4.98 15.11 8.91
C LYS A 33 4.64 16.53 9.36
N ARG A 34 5.64 17.38 9.57
CA ARG A 34 5.43 18.80 9.92
C ARG A 34 4.71 19.53 8.78
N TYR A 35 5.20 19.38 7.56
CA TYR A 35 4.60 19.99 6.38
C TYR A 35 3.15 19.55 6.14
N SER A 36 2.88 18.25 6.30
CA SER A 36 1.52 17.70 6.19
C SER A 36 0.57 18.31 7.21
N SER A 37 1.02 18.51 8.45
CA SER A 37 0.22 19.14 9.51
C SER A 37 -0.02 20.63 9.24
N GLU A 38 0.99 21.35 8.75
CA GLU A 38 0.83 22.75 8.33
C GLU A 38 -0.17 22.89 7.19
N LEU A 39 -0.13 21.97 6.22
CA LEU A 39 -1.06 21.97 5.09
C LEU A 39 -2.49 21.65 5.54
N ALA A 40 -2.66 20.66 6.41
CA ALA A 40 -3.96 20.33 7.01
C ALA A 40 -4.53 21.47 7.85
N TYR A 41 -3.66 22.22 8.55
CA TYR A 41 -4.05 23.43 9.28
C TYR A 41 -4.49 24.55 8.32
N LYS A 42 -3.70 24.83 7.27
CA LYS A 42 -4.05 25.83 6.24
C LYS A 42 -5.34 25.50 5.50
N TRP A 43 -5.62 24.22 5.29
CA TRP A 43 -6.86 23.76 4.65
C TRP A 43 -8.06 23.67 5.61
N GLY A 44 -7.86 23.91 6.91
CA GLY A 44 -8.94 23.85 7.91
C GLY A 44 -9.49 22.45 8.15
N THR A 45 -8.79 21.39 7.70
CA THR A 45 -9.21 20.00 7.86
C THR A 45 -8.67 19.36 9.15
N LEU A 46 -7.96 20.12 9.99
CA LEU A 46 -7.34 19.62 11.22
C LEU A 46 -8.36 19.32 12.34
N ASP A 47 -9.50 20.03 12.38
CA ASP A 47 -10.55 19.86 13.41
C ASP A 47 -11.78 19.13 12.85
N GLN A 48 -11.61 17.84 12.55
CA GLN A 48 -12.65 16.94 12.02
C GLN A 48 -13.72 16.54 13.06
N ARG A 49 -13.99 17.38 14.09
CA ARG A 49 -15.15 17.16 14.98
C ARG A 49 -16.49 17.22 14.23
N HIS A 50 -16.52 17.90 13.09
CA HIS A 50 -17.69 17.96 12.20
C HIS A 50 -17.97 16.65 11.43
N GLU A 51 -17.06 15.67 11.41
CA GLU A 51 -17.37 14.34 10.81
C GLU A 51 -18.39 13.56 11.63
N LEU A 52 -18.53 13.85 12.93
CA LEU A 52 -19.60 13.31 13.78
C LEU A 52 -20.98 13.95 13.50
N LEU A 53 -21.01 15.07 12.75
CA LEU A 53 -22.21 15.83 12.41
C LEU A 53 -22.58 15.70 10.92
N MET A 54 -21.81 14.94 10.13
CA MET A 54 -22.16 14.66 8.74
C MET A 54 -23.36 13.72 8.69
N GLU A 55 -24.40 14.09 7.93
CA GLU A 55 -25.60 13.27 7.76
C GLU A 55 -25.24 11.88 7.21
N PRO A 56 -25.80 10.81 7.80
CA PRO A 56 -25.56 9.46 7.32
C PRO A 56 -26.09 9.33 5.88
N ARG A 57 -25.27 8.75 4.97
CA ARG A 57 -25.72 8.45 3.60
C ARG A 57 -27.02 7.63 3.63
N PRO A 58 -27.94 7.83 2.67
CA PRO A 58 -29.27 7.22 2.62
C PRO A 58 -29.31 5.70 2.40
N LEU A 59 -28.19 4.99 2.56
CA LEU A 59 -28.04 3.56 2.31
C LEU A 59 -27.56 2.78 3.55
N TYR A 60 -27.93 3.24 4.75
CA TYR A 60 -27.55 2.59 6.01
C TYR A 60 -28.78 2.00 6.71
N SER A 61 -29.01 0.69 6.56
CA SER A 61 -29.99 -0.05 7.36
C SER A 61 -29.35 -0.53 8.66
N GLY A 62 -29.80 0.03 9.78
CA GLY A 62 -29.42 -0.39 11.13
C GLY A 62 -30.57 -0.14 12.11
N ASN A 63 -30.52 -0.76 13.29
CA ASN A 63 -31.51 -0.52 14.34
C ASN A 63 -31.46 0.95 14.77
N LEU A 64 -32.61 1.62 14.70
CA LEU A 64 -32.78 3.02 15.09
C LEU A 64 -32.68 3.12 16.61
N VAL A 65 -31.65 3.81 17.10
CA VAL A 65 -31.52 4.14 18.54
C VAL A 65 -31.50 5.65 18.67
N VAL A 66 -32.09 6.18 19.73
CA VAL A 66 -32.09 7.61 20.02
C VAL A 66 -30.68 8.02 20.45
N SER A 67 -30.08 8.96 19.72
CA SER A 67 -28.78 9.51 20.08
C SER A 67 -28.87 10.33 21.39
N PRO A 68 -27.98 10.10 22.39
CA PRO A 68 -28.02 10.79 23.68
C PRO A 68 -27.63 12.27 23.60
N VAL A 69 -27.09 12.73 22.46
CA VAL A 69 -26.59 14.11 22.29
C VAL A 69 -27.50 14.94 21.38
N THR A 70 -28.08 14.34 20.35
CA THR A 70 -28.91 15.03 19.34
C THR A 70 -30.40 14.72 19.43
N GLY A 71 -30.81 13.70 20.19
CA GLY A 71 -32.22 13.27 20.31
C GLY A 71 -32.85 12.74 19.02
N ARG A 72 -32.08 12.68 17.92
CA ARG A 72 -32.51 12.15 16.63
C ARG A 72 -32.32 10.63 16.59
N LEU A 73 -33.20 9.95 15.85
CA LEU A 73 -33.09 8.52 15.58
C LEU A 73 -31.95 8.30 14.59
N GLU A 74 -30.85 7.72 15.07
CA GLU A 74 -29.68 7.43 14.25
C GLU A 74 -29.43 5.91 14.27
N PRO A 75 -29.20 5.27 13.10
CA PRO A 75 -28.89 3.84 13.05
C PRO A 75 -27.52 3.59 13.70
N THR A 76 -27.50 2.98 14.88
CA THR A 76 -26.27 2.80 15.67
C THR A 76 -25.65 1.44 15.40
N TYR A 77 -24.43 1.41 14.85
CA TYR A 77 -23.66 0.17 14.69
C TYR A 77 -22.53 0.13 15.74
N PRO A 78 -22.38 -0.96 16.51
CA PRO A 78 -21.33 -1.05 17.52
C PRO A 78 -19.94 -0.99 16.87
N SER A 79 -19.15 0.02 17.25
CA SER A 79 -17.85 0.37 16.65
C SER A 79 -16.85 -0.80 16.66
N TRP A 80 -16.88 -1.61 17.72
CA TRP A 80 -15.99 -2.78 17.87
C TRP A 80 -16.24 -3.86 16.81
N LYS A 81 -17.51 -4.18 16.51
CA LYS A 81 -17.85 -5.17 15.48
C LYS A 81 -17.43 -4.70 14.08
N ARG A 82 -17.40 -3.39 13.83
CA ARG A 82 -17.01 -2.81 12.53
C ARG A 82 -15.49 -2.87 12.31
N HIS A 83 -14.71 -2.77 13.38
CA HIS A 83 -13.24 -2.77 13.29
C HIS A 83 -12.69 -4.19 13.16
N VAL A 84 -13.21 -5.11 13.98
CA VAL A 84 -12.81 -6.53 13.94
C VAL A 84 -13.14 -7.17 12.60
N PHE A 85 -14.37 -6.96 12.08
CA PHE A 85 -14.76 -7.55 10.79
C PHE A 85 -13.95 -6.99 9.62
N ARG A 86 -13.52 -5.73 9.70
CA ARG A 86 -12.67 -5.10 8.69
C ARG A 86 -11.27 -5.69 8.69
N TYR A 87 -10.61 -5.77 9.84
CA TYR A 87 -9.27 -6.38 9.89
C TYR A 87 -9.34 -7.86 9.54
N PHE A 88 -10.35 -8.57 9.99
CA PHE A 88 -10.50 -9.99 9.71
C PHE A 88 -10.73 -10.29 8.22
N VAL A 89 -11.25 -9.35 7.42
CA VAL A 89 -11.45 -9.54 5.97
C VAL A 89 -10.30 -8.94 5.16
N SER A 90 -9.83 -7.74 5.51
CA SER A 90 -8.76 -7.09 4.73
C SER A 90 -7.40 -7.74 4.93
N VAL A 91 -7.05 -8.12 6.16
CA VAL A 91 -5.75 -8.72 6.49
C VAL A 91 -5.53 -10.05 5.76
N PRO A 92 -6.45 -11.03 5.75
CA PRO A 92 -6.21 -12.28 5.02
C PRO A 92 -6.15 -12.07 3.51
N ILE A 93 -6.93 -11.14 2.95
CA ILE A 93 -6.89 -10.87 1.51
C ILE A 93 -5.53 -10.27 1.12
N ILE A 94 -5.03 -9.32 1.92
CA ILE A 94 -3.69 -8.76 1.72
C ILE A 94 -2.62 -9.85 1.91
N ALA A 95 -2.75 -10.69 2.94
CA ALA A 95 -1.81 -11.77 3.20
C ALA A 95 -1.77 -12.81 2.06
N LEU A 96 -2.94 -13.22 1.57
CA LEU A 96 -3.05 -14.11 0.39
C LEU A 96 -2.42 -13.46 -0.84
N CYS A 97 -2.66 -12.17 -1.08
CA CYS A 97 -2.03 -11.46 -2.17
C CYS A 97 -0.50 -11.43 -2.05
N LEU A 98 0.03 -11.18 -0.85
CA LEU A 98 1.47 -11.22 -0.60
C LEU A 98 2.05 -12.61 -0.84
N LEU A 99 1.36 -13.67 -0.40
CA LEU A 99 1.77 -15.05 -0.67
C LEU A 99 1.83 -15.35 -2.17
N VAL A 100 0.84 -14.90 -2.94
CA VAL A 100 0.83 -15.06 -4.40
C VAL A 100 2.04 -14.34 -5.02
N VAL A 101 2.29 -13.07 -4.67
CA VAL A 101 3.43 -12.31 -5.19
C VAL A 101 4.76 -12.99 -4.83
N LEU A 102 4.91 -13.46 -3.60
CA LEU A 102 6.10 -14.20 -3.15
C LEU A 102 6.28 -15.50 -3.94
N SER A 103 5.20 -16.24 -4.19
CA SER A 103 5.25 -17.47 -4.98
C SER A 103 5.69 -17.22 -6.43
N VAL A 104 5.16 -16.16 -7.05
CA VAL A 104 5.53 -15.74 -8.41
C VAL A 104 7.00 -15.33 -8.45
N MET A 105 7.48 -14.58 -7.45
CA MET A 105 8.89 -14.20 -7.37
C MET A 105 9.82 -15.40 -7.26
N ILE A 106 9.50 -16.37 -6.39
CA ILE A 106 10.30 -17.61 -6.26
C ILE A 106 10.27 -18.41 -7.55
N ALA A 107 9.11 -18.56 -8.19
CA ALA A 107 8.99 -19.25 -9.47
C ALA A 107 9.85 -18.57 -10.56
N SER A 108 9.85 -17.24 -10.57
CA SER A 108 10.62 -16.44 -11.53
C SER A 108 12.13 -16.62 -11.35
N LEU A 109 12.62 -16.65 -10.10
CA LEU A 109 14.02 -16.95 -9.80
C LEU A 109 14.40 -18.37 -10.25
N LYS A 110 13.53 -19.36 -10.01
CA LYS A 110 13.77 -20.75 -10.46
C LYS A 110 13.83 -20.87 -11.99
N VAL A 111 12.95 -20.16 -12.69
CA VAL A 111 12.94 -20.13 -14.16
C VAL A 111 14.20 -19.44 -14.68
N GLN A 112 14.65 -18.35 -14.07
CA GLN A 112 15.90 -17.69 -14.41
C GLN A 112 17.11 -18.62 -14.22
N ASP A 113 17.22 -19.28 -13.07
CA ASP A 113 18.30 -20.24 -12.78
C ASP A 113 18.32 -21.42 -13.77
N TRP A 114 17.15 -21.93 -14.15
CA TRP A 114 17.04 -23.02 -15.12
C TRP A 114 17.46 -22.56 -16.53
N TRP A 115 17.03 -21.36 -16.93
CA TRP A 115 17.34 -20.79 -18.23
C TRP A 115 18.83 -20.47 -18.38
N ASP A 116 19.45 -19.87 -17.36
CA ASP A 116 20.87 -19.55 -17.37
C ASP A 116 21.73 -20.82 -17.43
N LYS A 117 21.34 -21.91 -16.73
CA LYS A 117 22.01 -23.22 -16.84
C LYS A 117 21.88 -23.83 -18.24
N TYR A 118 20.70 -23.72 -18.85
CA TYR A 118 20.47 -24.23 -20.21
C TYR A 118 21.32 -23.50 -21.25
N ILE A 119 21.41 -22.16 -21.15
CA ILE A 119 22.22 -21.33 -22.04
C ILE A 119 23.72 -21.63 -21.88
N GLN A 120 24.20 -21.78 -20.65
CA GLN A 120 25.62 -22.03 -20.36
C GLN A 120 26.11 -23.35 -20.99
N ASN A 121 25.26 -24.38 -21.01
CA ASN A 121 25.59 -25.68 -21.62
C ASN A 121 25.53 -25.66 -23.16
N GLY A 122 24.75 -24.75 -23.76
CA GLY A 122 24.52 -24.67 -25.20
C GLY A 122 25.42 -23.68 -25.96
N GLY A 123 26.21 -22.85 -25.27
CA GLY A 123 27.12 -21.89 -25.91
C GLY A 123 26.43 -20.78 -26.71
N TYR A 124 25.20 -20.39 -26.34
CA TYR A 124 24.40 -19.40 -27.08
C TYR A 124 24.72 -17.94 -26.70
N TYR A 125 24.38 -17.01 -27.60
CA TYR A 125 24.69 -15.57 -27.51
C TYR A 125 24.01 -14.83 -26.34
N PHE A 126 24.71 -13.82 -25.79
CA PHE A 126 24.34 -12.94 -24.68
C PHE A 126 22.90 -12.38 -24.71
N TRP A 127 22.35 -12.13 -25.90
CA TRP A 127 20.99 -11.61 -26.07
C TRP A 127 19.88 -12.55 -25.55
N LEU A 128 20.10 -13.86 -25.55
CA LEU A 128 19.09 -14.84 -25.13
C LEU A 128 18.85 -14.86 -23.60
N SER A 129 19.79 -14.34 -22.79
CA SER A 129 19.66 -14.21 -21.32
C SER A 129 18.73 -13.06 -20.91
N TYR A 130 18.39 -12.15 -21.83
CA TYR A 130 17.44 -11.07 -21.55
C TYR A 130 15.98 -11.53 -21.64
N VAL A 131 15.70 -12.61 -22.36
CA VAL A 131 14.33 -13.10 -22.59
C VAL A 131 13.57 -13.41 -21.28
N PRO A 132 14.15 -14.14 -20.30
CA PRO A 132 13.47 -14.39 -19.02
C PRO A 132 13.24 -13.12 -18.21
N LYS A 133 14.13 -12.12 -18.34
CA LYS A 133 14.02 -10.85 -17.62
C LYS A 133 12.89 -10.00 -18.19
N VAL A 134 12.74 -9.98 -19.52
CA VAL A 134 11.63 -9.29 -20.19
C VAL A 134 10.30 -9.98 -19.89
N LEU A 135 10.24 -11.32 -19.96
CA LEU A 135 9.03 -12.08 -19.58
C LEU A 135 8.64 -11.84 -18.13
N LEU A 136 9.63 -11.80 -17.22
CA LEU A 136 9.39 -11.47 -15.82
C LEU A 136 8.78 -10.08 -15.66
N ALA A 137 9.34 -9.08 -16.35
CA ALA A 137 8.80 -7.72 -16.30
C ALA A 137 7.34 -7.66 -16.75
N VAL A 138 6.97 -8.40 -17.80
CA VAL A 138 5.59 -8.51 -18.29
C VAL A 138 4.67 -9.20 -17.27
N ILE A 139 5.14 -10.27 -16.60
CA ILE A 139 4.35 -10.94 -15.57
C ILE A 139 4.09 -10.01 -14.37
N ILE A 140 5.10 -9.24 -13.96
CA ILE A 140 4.98 -8.30 -12.84
C ILE A 140 3.98 -7.19 -13.16
N THR A 141 4.01 -6.61 -14.38
CA THR A 141 3.06 -5.56 -14.75
C THR A 141 1.62 -6.07 -14.80
N LEU A 142 1.39 -7.29 -15.32
CA LEU A 142 0.07 -7.92 -15.28
C LEU A 142 -0.41 -8.19 -13.85
N LEU A 143 0.50 -8.61 -12.96
CA LEU A 143 0.17 -8.86 -11.56
C LEU A 143 -0.17 -7.56 -10.82
N ASP A 144 0.51 -6.46 -11.12
CA ASP A 144 0.22 -5.14 -10.54
C ASP A 144 -1.17 -4.62 -10.94
N GLU A 145 -1.57 -4.80 -12.21
CA GLU A 145 -2.93 -4.47 -12.65
C GLU A 145 -4.00 -5.33 -11.95
N ALA A 146 -3.74 -6.62 -11.80
CA ALA A 146 -4.63 -7.53 -11.09
C ALA A 146 -4.75 -7.14 -9.60
N TYR A 147 -3.64 -6.81 -8.96
CA TYR A 147 -3.60 -6.31 -7.58
C TYR A 147 -4.39 -5.01 -7.44
N TYR A 148 -4.23 -4.06 -8.35
CA TYR A 148 -4.96 -2.80 -8.34
C TYR A 148 -6.48 -3.03 -8.42
N LYS A 149 -6.94 -3.93 -9.29
CA LYS A 149 -8.36 -4.30 -9.39
C LYS A 149 -8.90 -4.92 -8.11
N VAL A 150 -8.14 -5.82 -7.48
CA VAL A 150 -8.50 -6.42 -6.19
C VAL A 150 -8.54 -5.37 -5.08
N ALA A 151 -7.57 -4.46 -5.05
CA ALA A 151 -7.50 -3.38 -4.07
C ALA A 151 -8.67 -2.40 -4.21
N LEU A 152 -9.05 -2.04 -5.44
CA LEU A 152 -10.23 -1.22 -5.71
C LEU A 152 -11.51 -1.92 -5.27
N TRP A 153 -11.69 -3.19 -5.63
CA TRP A 153 -12.86 -3.96 -5.23
C TRP A 153 -12.98 -4.07 -3.70
N LEU A 154 -11.87 -4.35 -3.02
CA LEU A 154 -11.81 -4.40 -1.56
C LEU A 154 -12.12 -3.03 -0.95
N ASN A 155 -11.58 -1.96 -1.51
CA ASN A 155 -11.82 -0.59 -1.07
C ASN A 155 -13.29 -0.18 -1.26
N ASP A 156 -13.93 -0.55 -2.36
CA ASP A 156 -15.35 -0.28 -2.61
C ASP A 156 -16.25 -1.03 -1.63
N MET A 157 -15.97 -2.31 -1.37
CA MET A 157 -16.70 -3.09 -0.36
C MET A 157 -16.58 -2.49 1.04
N VAL A 158 -15.38 -2.03 1.40
CA VAL A 158 -15.13 -1.38 2.68
C VAL A 158 -15.80 0.00 2.72
N SER A 159 -15.72 0.79 1.65
CA SER A 159 -16.25 2.15 1.50
C SER A 159 -17.77 2.21 1.61
N ILE A 160 -18.49 1.27 0.97
CA ILE A 160 -19.95 1.11 1.11
C ILE A 160 -20.35 0.92 2.58
N ARG A 161 -19.45 0.39 3.42
CA ARG A 161 -19.66 0.18 4.85
C ARG A 161 -19.02 1.26 5.74
N GLN A 162 -18.25 2.22 5.22
CA GLN A 162 -17.32 3.08 5.97
C GLN A 162 -17.31 4.58 5.66
N LEU A 163 -18.34 5.13 5.03
CA LEU A 163 -18.33 6.52 4.56
C LEU A 163 -18.49 7.58 5.67
N ILE A 164 -17.58 7.56 6.65
CA ILE A 164 -17.32 8.66 7.59
C ILE A 164 -15.91 9.24 7.39
N PHE A 165 -14.97 8.62 6.64
CA PHE A 165 -13.56 9.07 6.70
C PHE A 165 -12.85 9.46 5.39
N PHE A 166 -13.46 9.38 4.20
CA PHE A 166 -12.72 9.74 2.97
C PHE A 166 -13.50 10.54 1.90
N PRO A 167 -13.90 11.80 2.18
CA PRO A 167 -14.24 12.77 1.13
C PRO A 167 -13.01 13.24 0.32
N LEU A 168 -11.80 13.13 0.87
CA LEU A 168 -10.56 13.72 0.31
C LEU A 168 -9.94 12.92 -0.85
N LEU A 169 -9.96 11.59 -0.81
CA LEU A 169 -9.36 10.75 -1.86
C LEU A 169 -10.16 10.80 -3.16
N HIS A 170 -11.49 10.88 -3.06
CA HIS A 170 -12.39 11.02 -4.21
C HIS A 170 -12.18 12.35 -4.94
N ARG A 171 -11.92 13.45 -4.21
CA ARG A 171 -11.63 14.76 -4.82
C ARG A 171 -10.28 14.82 -5.52
N ILE A 172 -9.25 14.13 -5.00
CA ILE A 172 -7.91 14.08 -5.64
C ILE A 172 -7.93 13.21 -6.90
N LEU A 173 -8.66 12.08 -6.91
CA LEU A 173 -8.85 11.26 -8.11
C LEU A 173 -9.67 11.97 -9.19
N LEU A 174 -10.71 12.73 -8.81
CA LEU A 174 -11.49 13.53 -9.76
C LEU A 174 -10.72 14.72 -10.33
N ALA A 175 -9.89 15.41 -9.52
CA ALA A 175 -9.05 16.51 -10.00
C ALA A 175 -7.97 16.04 -10.99
N ARG A 176 -7.52 14.79 -10.89
CA ARG A 176 -6.59 14.17 -11.85
C ARG A 176 -7.28 13.64 -13.11
N SER A 177 -8.60 13.42 -13.07
CA SER A 177 -9.36 12.85 -14.19
C SER A 177 -9.83 13.86 -15.23
N GLY A 178 -9.55 15.17 -15.08
CA GLY A 178 -9.62 16.15 -16.17
C GLY A 178 -10.82 16.04 -17.11
N LYS A 179 -12.03 15.86 -16.57
CA LYS A 179 -13.26 15.97 -17.35
C LYS A 179 -14.05 17.15 -16.79
N THR A 180 -13.92 18.26 -17.51
CA THR A 180 -14.87 19.38 -17.55
C THR A 180 -16.29 18.88 -17.74
#